data_AF-A0A7X1NTG8-F1
#
_entry.id   AF-A0A7X1NTG8-F1
#
_cell.length_a   1.000
_cell.length_b   1.000
_cell.length_c   1.000
_cell.angle_alpha   90.00
_cell.angle_beta   90.00
_cell.angle_gamma   90.00
#
_symmetry.space_group_name_H-M   'P 1'
#
loop_
_entity.id
_entity.type
_entity.pdbx_description
1 polymer ?
#
loop_
_entity_poly.entity_id
_entity_poly.type
_entity_poly.pdbx_seq_one_letter_code
_entity_poly.pdbx_strand_id
1 'polypeptide(L)'
;MLEAFAWIVHPLAGLALALWGSVIFSGRGKHAAEVGRAAALIVLMAVLGATWVVHPAAGMLLGYLGSRGFHRWQRDWRALLVGVLAGLVFMALGADWLVFPLIVMGLIWVFSAPASLWTAGKSPQAIGDAPASAALPEQAGGLPLGDLTSREREAVPVGGAAANAARRAQAAPAPDDEDALTALTRDERLPGEARAQLVALDLRTREALRHLEAQGQGGSEGAYLARAVRREYAPAAAHAYLKLPPTLANTQPLEDGKTGRDLLREQLDLLLGAVAEVLDEALRTGGQELLTHGRFLREKFRKAPGDLEL
;
A
#
# COMPACT_ATOMS: atom_id res chain seq x y z
N MET A 1 -26.23 44.14 8.34
CA MET A 1 -26.25 42.85 7.62
C MET A 1 -24.89 42.15 7.61
N LEU A 2 -23.75 42.85 7.46
CA LEU A 2 -22.40 42.25 7.46
C LEU A 2 -22.01 41.55 8.79
N GLU A 3 -22.44 42.09 9.94
CA GLU A 3 -22.15 41.48 11.27
C GLU A 3 -22.84 40.13 11.49
N ALA A 4 -24.05 39.95 10.97
CA ALA A 4 -24.79 38.69 11.08
C ALA A 4 -24.15 37.57 10.25
N PHE A 5 -23.56 37.91 9.10
CA PHE A 5 -22.83 36.95 8.28
C PHE A 5 -21.52 36.50 8.95
N ALA A 6 -20.78 37.42 9.58
CA ALA A 6 -19.53 37.08 10.28
C ALA A 6 -19.75 36.02 11.37
N TRP A 7 -20.88 36.07 12.08
CA TRP A 7 -21.18 35.12 13.16
C TRP A 7 -21.52 33.70 12.66
N ILE A 8 -22.07 33.57 11.45
CA ILE A 8 -22.40 32.26 10.83
C ILE A 8 -21.16 31.62 10.18
N VAL A 9 -20.22 32.43 9.70
CA VAL A 9 -19.01 31.93 9.03
C VAL A 9 -18.09 31.18 10.02
N HIS A 10 -18.03 31.57 11.29
CA HIS A 10 -17.19 30.90 12.29
C HIS A 10 -17.59 29.44 12.61
N PRO A 11 -18.86 29.09 12.91
CA PRO A 11 -19.27 27.71 13.09
C PRO A 11 -19.16 26.90 11.78
N LEU A 12 -19.41 27.52 10.63
CA LEU A 12 -19.23 26.88 9.33
C LEU A 12 -17.76 26.55 9.06
N ALA A 13 -16.83 27.43 9.46
CA ALA A 13 -15.41 27.18 9.43
C ALA A 13 -14.98 26.04 10.35
N GLY A 14 -15.62 25.88 11.51
CA GLY A 14 -15.42 24.71 12.38
C GLY A 14 -15.82 23.40 11.69
N LEU A 15 -16.95 23.39 10.97
CA LEU A 15 -17.41 22.22 10.22
C LEU A 15 -16.49 21.92 9.02
N ALA A 16 -16.04 22.96 8.32
CA ALA A 16 -15.02 22.86 7.28
C ALA A 16 -13.72 22.22 7.79
N LEU A 17 -13.28 22.63 8.99
CA LEU A 17 -12.08 22.08 9.63
C LEU A 17 -12.26 20.61 10.02
N ALA A 18 -13.43 20.22 10.50
CA ALA A 18 -13.73 18.82 10.80
C ALA A 18 -13.74 17.95 9.52
N LEU A 19 -14.29 18.46 8.42
CA LEU A 19 -14.24 17.80 7.12
C LEU A 19 -12.80 17.68 6.60
N TRP A 20 -12.00 18.74 6.72
CA TRP A 20 -10.59 18.76 6.37
C TRP A 20 -9.81 17.68 7.10
N GLY A 21 -9.94 17.62 8.44
CA GLY A 21 -9.32 16.58 9.25
C GLY A 21 -9.79 15.18 8.85
N SER A 22 -11.09 14.99 8.63
CA SER A 22 -11.63 13.71 8.17
C SER A 22 -11.06 13.27 6.83
N VAL A 23 -10.92 14.17 5.86
CA VAL A 23 -10.35 13.83 4.54
C VAL A 23 -8.87 13.52 4.66
N ILE A 24 -8.11 14.30 5.42
CA ILE A 24 -6.67 14.11 5.61
C ILE A 24 -6.33 12.78 6.29
N PHE A 25 -7.07 12.42 7.35
CA PHE A 25 -6.79 11.25 8.18
C PHE A 25 -7.55 9.98 7.75
N SER A 26 -8.41 10.05 6.75
CA SER A 26 -9.09 8.87 6.19
C SER A 26 -8.43 8.39 4.88
N GLY A 27 -8.90 7.24 4.38
CA GLY A 27 -8.49 6.70 3.08
C GLY A 27 -8.70 7.66 1.89
N ARG A 28 -9.59 8.66 2.05
CA ARG A 28 -9.90 9.73 1.09
C ARG A 28 -8.73 10.68 0.81
N GLY A 29 -7.82 10.83 1.76
CA GLY A 29 -6.61 11.64 1.59
C GLY A 29 -5.64 11.10 0.52
N LYS A 30 -5.92 9.93 -0.07
CA LYS A 30 -5.20 9.38 -1.23
C LYS A 30 -5.61 10.05 -2.55
N HIS A 31 -6.80 10.67 -2.61
CA HIS A 31 -7.32 11.29 -3.83
C HIS A 31 -7.03 12.79 -3.86
N ALA A 32 -6.19 13.22 -4.80
CA ALA A 32 -5.81 14.62 -4.96
C ALA A 32 -7.01 15.58 -5.12
N ALA A 33 -8.07 15.13 -5.79
CA ALA A 33 -9.28 15.92 -5.98
C ALA A 33 -10.05 16.18 -4.67
N GLU A 34 -10.06 15.21 -3.74
CA GLU A 34 -10.77 15.34 -2.47
C GLU A 34 -10.00 16.24 -1.50
N VAL A 35 -8.68 16.08 -1.44
CA VAL A 35 -7.79 16.99 -0.71
C VAL A 35 -7.92 18.41 -1.24
N GLY A 36 -7.90 18.59 -2.56
CA GLY A 36 -8.06 19.92 -3.18
C GLY A 36 -9.41 20.57 -2.89
N ARG A 37 -10.51 19.83 -2.96
CA ARG A 37 -11.85 20.35 -2.62
C ARG A 37 -11.96 20.75 -1.15
N ALA A 38 -11.43 19.93 -0.24
CA ALA A 38 -11.44 20.22 1.18
C ALA A 38 -10.56 21.45 1.50
N ALA A 39 -9.39 21.56 0.87
CA ALA A 39 -8.51 22.73 1.01
C ALA A 39 -9.19 24.01 0.49
N ALA A 40 -9.84 23.93 -0.68
CA ALA A 40 -10.56 25.06 -1.26
C ALA A 40 -11.68 25.56 -0.33
N LEU A 41 -12.33 24.66 0.41
CA LEU A 41 -13.37 25.02 1.37
C LEU A 41 -12.77 25.75 2.59
N ILE A 42 -11.60 25.34 3.07
CA ILE A 42 -10.85 26.05 4.12
C ILE A 42 -10.44 27.45 3.65
N VAL A 43 -9.91 27.56 2.42
CA VAL A 43 -9.53 28.85 1.81
C VAL A 43 -10.74 29.77 1.68
N LEU A 44 -11.87 29.23 1.21
CA LEU A 44 -13.12 29.96 1.10
C LEU A 44 -13.54 30.52 2.47
N MET A 45 -13.50 29.70 3.53
CA MET A 45 -13.84 30.17 4.88
C MET A 45 -12.88 31.25 5.39
N ALA A 46 -11.58 31.15 5.07
CA ALA A 46 -10.60 32.17 5.43
C ALA A 46 -10.88 33.52 4.75
N VAL A 47 -11.20 33.50 3.45
CA VAL A 47 -11.55 34.71 2.67
C VAL A 47 -12.85 35.34 3.16
N LEU A 48 -13.81 34.53 3.60
CA LEU A 48 -15.08 35.00 4.19
C LEU A 48 -14.93 35.56 5.62
N GLY A 49 -13.73 35.57 6.20
CA GLY A 49 -13.43 36.23 7.47
C GLY A 49 -13.10 35.29 8.64
N ALA A 50 -13.06 33.96 8.45
CA ALA A 50 -12.61 33.02 9.47
C ALA A 50 -11.10 32.72 9.34
N THR A 51 -10.25 33.74 9.44
CA THR A 51 -8.79 33.61 9.28
C THR A 51 -8.14 32.65 10.28
N TRP A 52 -8.74 32.46 11.46
CA TRP A 52 -8.25 31.53 12.48
C TRP A 52 -8.20 30.07 12.00
N VAL A 53 -9.06 29.66 11.05
CA VAL A 53 -9.18 28.26 10.61
C VAL A 53 -7.93 27.75 9.89
N VAL A 54 -7.16 28.66 9.29
CA VAL A 54 -5.97 28.35 8.50
C VAL A 54 -4.88 27.76 9.39
N HIS A 55 -4.77 28.20 10.64
CA HIS A 55 -3.73 27.77 11.59
C HIS A 55 -3.83 26.28 12.00
N PRO A 56 -4.98 25.78 12.50
CA PRO A 56 -5.13 24.35 12.80
C PRO A 56 -5.17 23.50 11.53
N ALA A 57 -5.72 24.01 10.41
CA ALA A 57 -5.68 23.30 9.13
C ALA A 57 -4.26 23.07 8.63
N ALA A 58 -3.39 24.08 8.77
CA ALA A 58 -1.96 24.03 8.51
C ALA A 58 -1.23 23.00 9.39
N GLY A 59 -1.56 22.92 10.68
CA GLY A 59 -1.00 21.89 11.57
C GLY A 59 -1.37 20.47 11.14
N MET A 60 -2.64 20.23 10.77
CA MET A 60 -3.09 18.92 10.26
C MET A 60 -2.42 18.56 8.93
N LEU A 61 -2.22 19.54 8.05
CA LEU A 61 -1.51 19.37 6.79
C LEU A 61 -0.05 18.96 7.01
N LEU A 62 0.61 19.50 8.04
CA LEU A 62 1.98 19.10 8.39
C LEU A 62 2.06 17.62 8.77
N GLY A 63 1.13 17.12 9.59
CA GLY A 63 1.05 15.70 9.94
C GLY A 63 0.74 14.80 8.73
N TYR A 64 -0.09 15.28 7.80
CA TYR A 64 -0.35 14.61 6.52
C TYR A 64 0.92 14.49 5.65
N LEU A 65 1.66 15.59 5.51
CA LEU A 65 2.90 15.63 4.72
C LEU A 65 3.99 14.78 5.35
N GLY A 66 4.16 14.82 6.68
CA GLY A 66 5.12 13.98 7.39
C GLY A 66 4.80 12.48 7.24
N SER A 67 3.58 12.07 7.52
CA SER A 67 3.21 10.64 7.44
C SER A 67 3.34 10.05 6.03
N ARG A 68 3.02 10.82 4.98
CA ARG A 68 3.11 10.35 3.59
C ARG A 68 4.49 10.54 2.94
N GLY A 69 5.20 11.60 3.30
CA GLY A 69 6.52 11.94 2.74
C GLY A 69 7.61 10.94 3.11
N PHE A 70 7.57 10.36 4.32
CA PHE A 70 8.60 9.43 4.79
C PHE A 70 8.37 7.96 4.41
N HIS A 71 7.13 7.54 4.14
CA HIS A 71 6.81 6.11 4.02
C HIS A 71 6.22 5.68 2.67
N ARG A 72 5.59 6.58 1.89
CA ARG A 72 4.87 6.19 0.64
C ARG A 72 4.89 7.25 -0.48
N TRP A 73 5.94 8.07 -0.58
CA TRP A 73 6.01 9.24 -1.49
C TRP A 73 5.69 8.91 -2.96
N GLN A 74 6.26 7.85 -3.54
CA GLN A 74 6.17 7.59 -4.99
C GLN A 74 4.74 7.33 -5.50
N ARG A 75 3.87 6.70 -4.70
CA ARG A 75 2.53 6.29 -5.15
C ARG A 75 1.48 7.42 -5.05
N ASP A 76 1.66 8.36 -4.13
CA ASP A 76 0.69 9.42 -3.83
C ASP A 76 1.20 10.82 -4.23
N TRP A 77 2.18 10.92 -5.14
CA TRP A 77 2.87 12.18 -5.48
C TRP A 77 1.92 13.32 -5.89
N ARG A 78 0.80 13.01 -6.56
CA ARG A 78 -0.20 14.02 -6.97
C ARG A 78 -0.93 14.62 -5.78
N ALA A 79 -1.26 13.81 -4.78
CA ALA A 79 -1.92 14.29 -3.56
C ALA A 79 -0.95 15.09 -2.69
N LEU A 80 0.33 14.69 -2.67
CA LEU A 80 1.40 15.46 -2.04
C LEU A 80 1.58 16.83 -2.70
N LEU A 81 1.59 16.92 -4.04
CA LEU A 81 1.66 18.22 -4.72
C LEU A 81 0.48 19.13 -4.39
N VAL A 82 -0.74 18.58 -4.36
CA VAL A 82 -1.92 19.35 -3.95
C VAL A 82 -1.81 19.78 -2.49
N GLY A 83 -1.29 18.93 -1.60
CA GLY A 83 -1.02 19.27 -0.21
C GLY A 83 0.02 20.39 -0.05
N VAL A 84 1.13 20.33 -0.79
CA VAL A 84 2.15 21.40 -0.81
C VAL A 84 1.56 22.71 -1.34
N LEU A 85 0.78 22.65 -2.42
CA LEU A 85 0.14 23.82 -3.01
C LEU A 85 -0.90 24.43 -2.06
N ALA A 86 -1.68 23.60 -1.36
CA ALA A 86 -2.56 24.04 -0.28
C ALA A 86 -1.79 24.69 0.88
N GLY A 87 -0.63 24.12 1.24
CA GLY A 87 0.27 24.70 2.24
C GLY A 87 0.78 26.09 1.86
N LEU A 88 1.17 26.30 0.60
CA LEU A 88 1.55 27.62 0.08
C LEU A 88 0.39 28.62 0.15
N VAL A 89 -0.83 28.19 -0.17
CA VAL A 89 -2.02 29.04 -0.07
C VAL A 89 -2.34 29.38 1.39
N PHE A 90 -2.21 28.44 2.32
CA PHE A 90 -2.39 28.70 3.75
C PHE A 90 -1.34 29.66 4.30
N MET A 91 -0.10 29.56 3.81
CA MET A 91 0.97 30.48 4.18
C MET A 91 0.63 31.91 3.73
N ALA A 92 0.17 32.09 2.48
CA ALA A 92 -0.28 33.40 1.97
C ALA A 92 -1.49 33.97 2.73
N LEU A 93 -2.30 33.13 3.37
CA LEU A 93 -3.47 33.52 4.16
C LEU A 93 -3.17 33.75 5.66
N GLY A 94 -1.90 33.75 6.07
CA GLY A 94 -1.45 34.11 7.42
C GLY A 94 -0.88 32.97 8.26
N ALA A 95 -0.68 31.77 7.70
CA ALA A 95 0.03 30.67 8.38
C ALA A 95 1.55 30.69 8.09
N ASP A 96 2.20 31.85 8.27
CA ASP A 96 3.63 32.04 7.97
C ASP A 96 4.55 31.11 8.78
N TRP A 97 4.11 30.68 9.96
CA TRP A 97 4.85 29.74 10.82
C TRP A 97 5.12 28.38 10.16
N LEU A 98 4.37 28.02 9.11
CA LEU A 98 4.46 26.74 8.41
C LEU A 98 5.77 26.58 7.61
N VAL A 99 6.48 27.68 7.33
CA VAL A 99 7.79 27.67 6.68
C VAL A 99 8.82 26.89 7.49
N PHE A 100 8.92 27.17 8.79
CA PHE A 100 9.93 26.57 9.66
C PHE A 100 9.84 25.04 9.69
N PRO A 101 8.69 24.42 9.98
CA PRO A 101 8.59 22.97 10.00
C PRO A 101 8.70 22.37 8.59
N LEU A 102 8.26 23.05 7.51
CA LEU A 102 8.51 22.57 6.15
C LEU A 102 10.00 22.58 5.79
N ILE A 103 10.74 23.61 6.16
CA ILE A 103 12.20 23.67 5.97
C ILE A 103 12.88 22.55 6.75
N VAL A 104 12.53 22.38 8.02
CA VAL A 104 13.09 21.31 8.87
C VAL A 104 12.77 19.94 8.29
N MET A 105 11.53 19.71 7.86
CA MET A 105 11.11 18.44 7.27
C MET A 105 11.79 18.21 5.92
N GLY A 106 11.96 19.25 5.10
CA GLY A 106 12.74 19.19 3.87
C GLY A 106 14.22 18.91 4.11
N LEU A 107 14.80 19.48 5.17
CA LEU A 107 16.18 19.23 5.56
C LEU A 107 16.37 17.80 6.07
N ILE A 108 15.47 17.32 6.95
CA ILE A 108 15.43 15.91 7.37
C ILE A 108 15.24 15.01 6.15
N TRP A 109 14.40 15.40 5.19
CA TRP A 109 14.16 14.63 3.98
C TRP A 109 15.38 14.58 3.07
N VAL A 110 16.13 15.68 2.89
CA VAL A 110 17.40 15.71 2.14
C VAL A 110 18.50 14.89 2.82
N PHE A 111 18.57 14.92 4.16
CA PHE A 111 19.57 14.17 4.93
C PHE A 111 19.20 12.70 5.15
N SER A 112 17.91 12.36 5.14
CA SER A 112 17.38 11.01 5.30
C SER A 112 17.06 10.32 3.96
N ALA A 113 17.01 11.08 2.86
CA ALA A 113 17.01 10.52 1.52
C ALA A 113 18.32 9.74 1.34
N PRO A 114 18.26 8.50 0.83
CA PRO A 114 19.47 7.75 0.54
C PRO A 114 20.35 8.61 -0.38
N ALA A 115 21.66 8.60 -0.13
CA ALA A 115 22.67 9.39 -0.84
C ALA A 115 22.68 9.22 -2.38
N SER A 116 21.80 8.40 -2.95
CA SER A 116 21.59 8.19 -4.38
C SER A 116 20.88 9.34 -5.10
N LEU A 117 20.17 10.24 -4.39
CA LEU A 117 19.55 11.42 -5.02
C LEU A 117 20.56 12.54 -5.36
N TRP A 118 21.76 12.50 -4.77
CA TRP A 118 22.84 13.46 -5.07
C TRP A 118 23.87 12.94 -6.09
N THR A 119 23.74 11.70 -6.55
CA THR A 119 24.53 11.16 -7.68
C THR A 119 23.75 11.17 -8.99
N ALA A 120 22.82 12.12 -9.17
CA ALA A 120 22.22 12.42 -10.47
C ALA A 120 23.12 13.40 -11.23
N GLY A 121 24.31 12.93 -11.61
CA GLY A 121 25.32 13.77 -12.23
C GLY A 121 26.44 13.00 -12.91
N LYS A 122 26.14 11.82 -13.47
CA LYS A 122 27.03 11.19 -14.44
C LYS A 122 26.21 10.37 -15.42
N SER A 123 25.81 11.02 -16.50
CA SER A 123 25.41 10.34 -17.73
C SER A 123 26.45 9.27 -18.04
N PRO A 124 26.07 8.00 -18.25
CA PRO A 124 26.99 7.05 -18.85
C PRO A 124 27.23 7.54 -20.27
N GLN A 125 28.39 8.16 -20.45
CA GLN A 125 28.98 8.45 -21.73
C GLN A 125 28.91 7.18 -22.56
N ALA A 126 28.34 7.28 -23.76
CA ALA A 126 28.36 6.23 -24.75
C ALA A 126 29.82 5.81 -25.01
N ILE A 127 30.18 4.66 -24.44
CA ILE A 127 31.30 3.84 -24.91
C ILE A 127 30.57 2.80 -25.78
N GLY A 128 30.58 2.92 -27.10
CA GLY A 128 31.78 2.83 -27.92
C GLY A 128 31.80 1.41 -28.49
N ASP A 129 31.29 1.28 -29.71
CA ASP A 129 31.51 0.23 -30.71
C ASP A 129 31.82 -1.20 -30.22
N ALA A 130 30.82 -2.08 -30.29
CA ALA A 130 31.06 -3.52 -30.42
C ALA A 130 31.07 -3.89 -31.91
N PRO A 131 32.17 -4.46 -32.45
CA PRO A 131 32.20 -4.90 -33.84
C PRO A 131 31.29 -6.12 -34.03
N ALA A 132 30.50 -6.07 -35.10
CA ALA A 132 29.76 -7.20 -35.62
C ALA A 132 30.69 -8.41 -35.80
N SER A 133 30.32 -9.53 -35.18
CA SER A 133 30.91 -10.84 -35.46
C SER A 133 30.59 -11.22 -36.90
N ALA A 134 31.47 -10.82 -37.82
CA ALA A 134 31.46 -11.25 -39.20
C ALA A 134 32.17 -12.59 -39.36
N ALA A 135 31.48 -13.50 -40.05
CA ALA A 135 31.97 -14.62 -40.86
C ALA A 135 32.72 -15.77 -40.15
N LEU A 136 31.99 -16.86 -39.90
CA LEU A 136 32.55 -18.22 -39.96
C LEU A 136 32.66 -18.63 -41.45
N PRO A 137 33.78 -19.25 -41.88
CA PRO A 137 33.97 -19.66 -43.27
C PRO A 137 33.09 -20.85 -43.65
N GLU A 138 32.56 -20.78 -44.87
CA GLU A 138 31.93 -21.88 -45.59
C GLU A 138 32.90 -23.05 -45.81
N GLN A 139 32.31 -24.25 -45.91
CA GLN A 139 32.80 -25.50 -46.50
C GLN A 139 33.57 -26.47 -45.59
N ALA A 140 32.86 -27.52 -45.17
CA ALA A 140 33.20 -28.90 -45.52
C ALA A 140 32.06 -29.88 -45.13
N GLY A 141 31.56 -30.62 -46.13
CA GLY A 141 30.94 -31.97 -46.06
C GLY A 141 29.79 -32.18 -45.06
N GLY A 142 28.56 -32.48 -45.44
CA GLY A 142 28.14 -33.44 -46.46
C GLY A 142 27.47 -34.65 -45.79
N LEU A 143 26.21 -34.89 -46.19
CA LEU A 143 25.39 -36.11 -46.11
C LEU A 143 24.17 -36.11 -45.17
N PRO A 144 23.06 -36.77 -45.59
CA PRO A 144 21.73 -36.19 -45.53
C PRO A 144 20.79 -36.95 -44.59
N LEU A 145 19.77 -36.25 -44.07
CA LEU A 145 18.56 -36.90 -43.56
C LEU A 145 17.34 -36.05 -43.88
N GLY A 146 16.62 -36.53 -44.91
CA GLY A 146 15.19 -36.83 -44.81
C GLY A 146 14.25 -35.67 -44.49
N ASP A 147 13.82 -35.01 -45.55
CA ASP A 147 12.43 -34.69 -45.89
C ASP A 147 11.35 -35.03 -44.84
N LEU A 148 10.74 -33.99 -44.26
CA LEU A 148 9.29 -33.88 -44.11
C LEU A 148 8.93 -32.39 -44.16
N THR A 149 8.74 -31.90 -45.39
CA THR A 149 8.01 -30.67 -45.61
C THR A 149 6.53 -30.84 -45.23
N SER A 150 5.95 -29.74 -44.73
CA SER A 150 4.51 -29.45 -44.76
C SER A 150 3.62 -30.10 -43.69
N ARG A 151 3.56 -29.48 -42.50
CA ARG A 151 2.26 -29.27 -41.84
C ARG A 151 2.22 -27.95 -41.06
N GLU A 152 1.21 -27.16 -41.43
CA GLU A 152 0.68 -25.95 -40.81
C GLU A 152 1.65 -24.96 -40.13
N ARG A 153 1.90 -23.83 -40.84
CA ARG A 153 2.12 -22.54 -40.16
C ARG A 153 0.80 -22.09 -39.54
N GLU A 154 0.56 -22.51 -38.31
CA GLU A 154 -0.49 -21.92 -37.48
C GLU A 154 0.11 -20.73 -36.70
N ALA A 155 -0.44 -19.55 -36.96
CA ALA A 155 -0.02 -18.31 -36.33
C ALA A 155 -0.35 -18.33 -34.83
N VAL A 156 0.68 -18.37 -33.99
CA VAL A 156 0.54 -18.23 -32.53
C VAL A 156 0.39 -16.74 -32.19
N PRO A 157 -0.73 -16.28 -31.61
CA PRO A 157 -0.80 -14.93 -31.06
C PRO A 157 0.08 -14.86 -29.80
N VAL A 158 1.04 -13.95 -29.80
CA VAL A 158 1.86 -13.60 -28.64
C VAL A 158 0.95 -12.89 -27.63
N GLY A 159 0.37 -13.66 -26.70
CA GLY A 159 -0.55 -13.15 -25.70
C GLY A 159 -1.20 -14.24 -24.85
N GLY A 160 -0.42 -15.19 -24.33
CA GLY A 160 -1.00 -16.30 -23.56
C GLY A 160 -0.04 -17.12 -22.68
N ALA A 161 1.25 -16.81 -22.66
CA ALA A 161 2.22 -17.59 -21.89
C ALA A 161 2.01 -17.44 -20.36
N ALA A 162 1.66 -16.24 -19.88
CA ALA A 162 1.37 -15.99 -18.47
C ALA A 162 0.06 -16.64 -18.00
N ALA A 163 -0.98 -16.63 -18.86
CA ALA A 163 -2.28 -17.23 -18.55
C ALA A 163 -2.22 -18.78 -18.52
N ASN A 164 -1.39 -19.39 -19.38
CA ASN A 164 -1.22 -20.84 -19.40
C ASN A 164 -0.34 -21.37 -18.25
N ALA A 165 0.61 -20.56 -17.75
CA ALA A 165 1.39 -20.92 -16.57
C ALA A 165 0.51 -20.98 -15.31
N ALA A 166 -0.42 -20.04 -15.16
CA ALA A 166 -1.39 -20.03 -14.06
C ALA A 166 -2.37 -21.23 -14.12
N ARG A 167 -2.70 -21.72 -15.32
CA ARG A 167 -3.63 -22.85 -15.51
C ARG A 167 -2.99 -24.22 -15.36
N ARG A 168 -1.68 -24.37 -15.65
CA ARG A 168 -0.93 -25.62 -15.41
C ARG A 168 -0.49 -25.81 -13.96
N ALA A 169 -0.45 -24.74 -13.16
CA ALA A 169 -0.17 -24.82 -11.72
C ALA A 169 -1.35 -25.39 -10.89
N GLN A 170 -2.53 -25.62 -11.49
CA GLN A 170 -3.72 -26.15 -10.81
C GLN A 170 -3.85 -27.69 -10.88
N ALA A 171 -2.81 -28.43 -11.28
CA ALA A 171 -2.88 -29.88 -11.46
C ALA A 171 -1.76 -30.63 -10.71
N ALA A 172 -1.71 -30.47 -9.39
CA ALA A 172 -1.11 -31.44 -8.47
C ALA A 172 -1.76 -31.25 -7.10
N PRO A 173 -2.05 -32.31 -6.33
CA PRO A 173 -2.47 -32.15 -4.94
C PRO A 173 -1.26 -31.59 -4.20
N ALA A 174 -1.34 -30.34 -3.78
CA ALA A 174 -0.27 -29.67 -3.05
C ALA A 174 -0.10 -30.36 -1.68
N PRO A 175 1.15 -30.54 -1.19
CA PRO A 175 1.35 -30.74 0.24
C PRO A 175 0.64 -29.60 0.98
N ASP A 176 -0.04 -29.88 2.09
CA ASP A 176 -0.93 -28.93 2.79
C ASP A 176 -0.43 -27.48 2.70
N ASP A 177 -1.17 -26.59 2.00
CA ASP A 177 -0.71 -25.22 1.68
C ASP A 177 -0.40 -24.37 2.93
N GLU A 178 -0.83 -24.81 4.11
CA GLU A 178 -0.42 -24.27 5.43
C GLU A 178 1.08 -24.47 5.71
N ASP A 179 1.66 -25.55 5.22
CA ASP A 179 3.07 -25.90 5.41
C ASP A 179 3.98 -25.07 4.52
N ALA A 180 3.51 -24.57 3.38
CA ALA A 180 4.33 -23.83 2.41
C ALA A 180 4.87 -22.52 3.00
N LEU A 181 4.00 -21.69 3.60
CA LEU A 181 4.44 -20.46 4.25
C LEU A 181 5.33 -20.75 5.48
N THR A 182 4.96 -21.77 6.25
CA THR A 182 5.71 -22.23 7.42
C THR A 182 7.13 -22.68 7.05
N ALA A 183 7.30 -23.40 5.95
CA ALA A 183 8.60 -23.81 5.42
C ALA A 183 9.48 -22.59 5.06
N LEU A 184 8.90 -21.58 4.41
CA LEU A 184 9.61 -20.35 4.04
C LEU A 184 10.11 -19.56 5.24
N THR A 185 9.41 -19.58 6.39
CA THR A 185 9.89 -18.90 7.61
C THR A 185 11.24 -19.44 8.12
N ARG A 186 11.61 -20.67 7.73
CA ARG A 186 12.84 -21.35 8.14
C ARG A 186 13.94 -21.31 7.07
N ASP A 187 13.67 -20.73 5.89
CA ASP A 187 14.64 -20.70 4.80
C ASP A 187 15.74 -19.65 5.07
N GLU A 188 16.96 -20.10 5.35
CA GLU A 188 18.10 -19.25 5.67
C GLU A 188 18.54 -18.33 4.50
N ARG A 189 18.13 -18.65 3.27
CA ARG A 189 18.41 -17.82 2.09
C ARG A 189 17.61 -16.53 2.08
N LEU A 190 16.50 -16.47 2.83
CA LEU A 190 15.73 -15.26 3.01
C LEU A 190 16.39 -14.33 4.05
N PRO A 191 16.39 -13.00 3.85
CA PRO A 191 16.82 -12.03 4.84
C PRO A 191 16.09 -12.20 6.17
N GLY A 192 16.78 -11.97 7.29
CA GLY A 192 16.20 -12.14 8.63
C GLY A 192 14.94 -11.29 8.86
N GLU A 193 14.92 -10.06 8.34
CA GLU A 193 13.74 -9.18 8.36
C GLU A 193 12.55 -9.77 7.60
N ALA A 194 12.79 -10.33 6.40
CA ALA A 194 11.74 -10.94 5.59
C ALA A 194 11.15 -12.18 6.27
N ARG A 195 11.99 -13.00 6.92
CA ARG A 195 11.52 -14.14 7.71
C ARG A 195 10.65 -13.69 8.89
N ALA A 196 11.04 -12.62 9.59
CA ALA A 196 10.23 -12.07 10.67
C ALA A 196 8.87 -11.54 10.17
N GLN A 197 8.84 -10.88 9.00
CA GLN A 197 7.59 -10.46 8.36
C GLN A 197 6.70 -11.65 7.97
N LEU A 198 7.27 -12.72 7.41
CA LEU A 198 6.52 -13.94 7.08
C LEU A 198 5.92 -14.61 8.32
N VAL A 199 6.65 -14.66 9.44
CA VAL A 199 6.13 -15.15 10.73
C VAL A 199 4.97 -14.28 11.21
N ALA A 200 5.12 -12.96 11.17
CA ALA A 200 4.05 -12.04 11.55
C ALA A 200 2.81 -12.23 10.66
N LEU A 201 3.00 -12.41 9.36
CA LEU A 201 1.94 -12.61 8.38
C LEU A 201 1.21 -13.94 8.58
N ASP A 202 1.93 -15.04 8.86
CA ASP A 202 1.32 -16.33 9.22
C ASP A 202 0.45 -16.21 10.48
N LEU A 203 0.97 -15.59 11.54
CA LEU A 203 0.21 -15.39 12.79
C LEU A 203 -1.04 -14.53 12.57
N ARG A 204 -0.90 -13.39 11.88
CA ARG A 204 -1.99 -12.45 11.63
C ARG A 204 -3.07 -13.03 10.72
N THR A 205 -2.70 -13.78 9.69
CA THR A 205 -3.69 -14.43 8.81
C THR A 205 -4.47 -15.52 9.55
N ARG A 206 -3.81 -16.34 10.38
CA ARG A 206 -4.49 -17.31 11.25
C ARG A 206 -5.43 -16.64 12.25
N GLU A 207 -5.00 -15.55 12.86
CA GLU A 207 -5.82 -14.76 13.79
C GLU A 207 -7.07 -14.20 13.10
N ALA A 208 -6.89 -13.55 11.93
CA ALA A 208 -7.99 -13.01 11.14
C ALA A 208 -8.98 -14.10 10.71
N LEU A 209 -8.49 -15.23 10.20
CA LEU A 209 -9.35 -16.35 9.78
C LEU A 209 -10.16 -16.92 10.94
N ARG A 210 -9.53 -17.15 12.11
CA ARG A 210 -10.25 -17.63 13.29
C ARG A 210 -11.35 -16.66 13.74
N HIS A 211 -11.09 -15.36 13.74
CA HIS A 211 -12.10 -14.37 14.12
C HIS A 211 -13.25 -14.29 13.11
N LEU A 212 -12.94 -14.29 11.82
CA LEU A 212 -13.95 -14.29 10.77
C LEU A 212 -14.81 -15.57 10.80
N GLU A 213 -14.20 -16.72 11.03
CA GLU A 213 -14.92 -18.00 11.20
C GLU A 213 -15.84 -17.97 12.42
N ALA A 214 -15.35 -17.47 13.57
CA ALA A 214 -16.16 -17.34 14.78
C ALA A 214 -17.37 -16.41 14.60
N GLN A 215 -17.30 -15.46 13.68
CA GLN A 215 -18.38 -14.53 13.33
C GLN A 215 -19.29 -15.03 12.21
N GLY A 216 -19.10 -16.27 11.73
CA GLY A 216 -19.83 -16.80 10.57
C GLY A 216 -19.44 -16.13 9.24
N GLN A 217 -18.38 -15.32 9.23
CA GLN A 217 -17.85 -14.60 8.07
C GLN A 217 -16.73 -15.38 7.35
N GLY A 218 -16.65 -16.69 7.53
CA GLY A 218 -15.66 -17.54 6.85
C GLY A 218 -15.75 -17.50 5.32
N GLY A 219 -16.91 -17.16 4.75
CA GLY A 219 -17.10 -16.95 3.31
C GLY A 219 -16.87 -15.52 2.83
N SER A 220 -16.48 -14.59 3.72
CA SER A 220 -16.31 -13.18 3.37
C SER A 220 -15.12 -12.91 2.45
N GLU A 221 -15.12 -11.76 1.79
CA GLU A 221 -13.99 -11.27 1.01
C GLU A 221 -12.71 -11.16 1.87
N GLY A 222 -12.83 -10.70 3.12
CA GLY A 222 -11.72 -10.65 4.08
C GLY A 222 -11.14 -12.03 4.36
N ALA A 223 -11.98 -13.06 4.52
CA ALA A 223 -11.53 -14.43 4.73
C ALA A 223 -10.85 -15.01 3.48
N TYR A 224 -11.37 -14.69 2.29
CA TYR A 224 -10.73 -15.06 1.03
C TYR A 224 -9.36 -14.41 0.89
N LEU A 225 -9.26 -13.10 1.12
CA LEU A 225 -8.00 -12.35 1.07
C LEU A 225 -6.97 -12.91 2.06
N ALA A 226 -7.36 -13.16 3.31
CA ALA A 226 -6.45 -13.73 4.31
C ALA A 226 -5.92 -15.13 3.91
N ARG A 227 -6.75 -15.99 3.30
CA ARG A 227 -6.28 -17.28 2.75
C ARG A 227 -5.35 -17.09 1.55
N ALA A 228 -5.70 -16.22 0.61
CA ALA A 228 -4.90 -15.97 -0.58
C ALA A 228 -3.54 -15.37 -0.23
N VAL A 229 -3.48 -14.45 0.73
CA VAL A 229 -2.22 -13.89 1.26
C VAL A 229 -1.33 -15.01 1.80
N ARG A 230 -1.89 -15.91 2.61
CA ARG A 230 -1.14 -16.99 3.25
C ARG A 230 -0.68 -18.08 2.28
N ARG A 231 -1.53 -18.47 1.32
CA ARG A 231 -1.30 -19.61 0.42
C ARG A 231 -0.64 -19.25 -0.90
N GLU A 232 -0.90 -18.05 -1.41
CA GLU A 232 -0.51 -17.66 -2.77
C GLU A 232 0.45 -16.46 -2.74
N TYR A 233 0.04 -15.33 -2.17
CA TYR A 233 0.76 -14.07 -2.38
C TYR A 233 2.08 -13.98 -1.62
N ALA A 234 2.10 -14.29 -0.32
CA ALA A 234 3.32 -14.23 0.47
C ALA A 234 4.35 -15.30 0.01
N PRO A 235 3.96 -16.57 -0.22
CA PRO A 235 4.87 -17.56 -0.78
C PRO A 235 5.41 -17.17 -2.16
N ALA A 236 4.56 -16.65 -3.05
CA ALA A 236 4.99 -16.22 -4.38
C ALA A 236 6.04 -15.10 -4.33
N ALA A 237 5.86 -14.10 -3.45
CA ALA A 237 6.83 -13.01 -3.25
C ALA A 237 8.18 -13.54 -2.75
N ALA A 238 8.16 -14.43 -1.74
CA ALA A 238 9.36 -15.06 -1.22
C ALA A 238 10.08 -15.91 -2.29
N HIS A 239 9.34 -16.69 -3.07
CA HIS A 239 9.91 -17.47 -4.17
C HIS A 239 10.48 -16.60 -5.29
N ALA A 240 9.86 -15.46 -5.61
CA ALA A 240 10.40 -14.52 -6.58
C ALA A 240 11.79 -14.00 -6.14
N TYR A 241 11.95 -13.67 -4.86
CA TYR A 241 13.24 -13.29 -4.29
C TYR A 241 14.25 -14.46 -4.34
N LEU A 242 13.84 -15.67 -3.97
CA LEU A 242 14.72 -16.86 -3.94
C LEU A 242 15.21 -17.31 -5.33
N LYS A 243 14.53 -16.90 -6.40
CA LYS A 243 14.97 -17.13 -7.79
C LYS A 243 16.11 -16.20 -8.21
N LEU A 244 16.30 -15.08 -7.52
CA LEU A 244 17.38 -14.15 -7.82
C LEU A 244 18.73 -14.71 -7.31
N PRO A 245 19.81 -14.59 -8.10
CA PRO A 245 21.16 -14.78 -7.59
C PRO A 245 21.42 -13.90 -6.36
N PRO A 246 22.09 -14.38 -5.28
CA PRO A 246 22.27 -13.62 -4.04
C PRO A 246 22.95 -12.26 -4.23
N THR A 247 23.85 -12.15 -5.21
CA THR A 247 24.51 -10.89 -5.58
C THR A 247 23.51 -9.89 -6.16
N LEU A 248 22.63 -10.32 -7.07
CA LEU A 248 21.58 -9.45 -7.61
C LEU A 248 20.54 -9.06 -6.54
N ALA A 249 20.11 -10.02 -5.72
CA ALA A 249 19.05 -9.82 -4.74
C ALA A 249 19.40 -8.76 -3.67
N ASN A 250 20.67 -8.71 -3.26
CA ASN A 250 21.09 -7.91 -2.11
C ASN A 250 21.84 -6.62 -2.46
N THR A 251 22.47 -6.53 -3.64
CA THR A 251 23.39 -5.40 -3.93
C THR A 251 23.06 -4.64 -5.21
N GLN A 252 22.37 -5.26 -6.18
CA GLN A 252 22.03 -4.56 -7.41
C GLN A 252 20.63 -3.94 -7.32
N PRO A 253 20.47 -2.67 -7.72
CA PRO A 253 19.15 -2.06 -7.83
C PRO A 253 18.40 -2.70 -8.99
N LEU A 254 17.14 -3.07 -8.74
CA LEU A 254 16.26 -3.73 -9.72
C LEU A 254 15.21 -2.76 -10.24
N GLU A 255 14.57 -2.01 -9.34
CA GLU A 255 13.48 -1.08 -9.66
C GLU A 255 13.61 0.17 -8.78
N ASP A 256 13.57 1.37 -9.37
CA ASP A 256 13.64 2.65 -8.65
C ASP A 256 14.82 2.78 -7.64
N GLY A 257 15.95 2.12 -7.94
CA GLY A 257 17.11 2.11 -7.05
C GLY A 257 16.99 1.14 -5.86
N LYS A 258 15.90 0.38 -5.76
CA LYS A 258 15.65 -0.61 -4.70
C LYS A 258 16.24 -1.97 -5.07
N THR A 259 16.84 -2.64 -4.10
CA THR A 259 17.33 -4.01 -4.27
C THR A 259 16.19 -5.02 -4.23
N GLY A 260 16.44 -6.26 -4.68
CA GLY A 260 15.45 -7.34 -4.55
C GLY A 260 15.00 -7.57 -3.09
N ARG A 261 15.91 -7.37 -2.13
CA ARG A 261 15.60 -7.40 -0.69
C ARG A 261 14.61 -6.30 -0.30
N ASP A 262 14.84 -5.08 -0.76
CA ASP A 262 13.97 -3.94 -0.45
C ASP A 262 12.57 -4.15 -1.03
N LEU A 263 12.50 -4.65 -2.28
CA LEU A 263 11.23 -4.97 -2.93
C LEU A 263 10.46 -6.09 -2.22
N LEU A 264 11.15 -7.12 -1.74
CA LEU A 264 10.52 -8.18 -0.95
C LEU A 264 9.93 -7.62 0.35
N ARG A 265 10.72 -6.82 1.07
CA ARG A 265 10.30 -6.19 2.33
C ARG A 265 9.04 -5.35 2.14
N GLU A 266 9.00 -4.50 1.11
CA GLU A 266 7.84 -3.65 0.80
C GLU A 266 6.59 -4.47 0.42
N GLN A 267 6.76 -5.55 -0.34
CA GLN A 267 5.65 -6.45 -0.68
C GLN A 267 5.09 -7.12 0.57
N LEU A 268 5.94 -7.64 1.46
CA LEU A 268 5.50 -8.28 2.69
C LEU A 268 4.83 -7.27 3.65
N ASP A 269 5.34 -6.05 3.75
CA ASP A 269 4.71 -4.98 4.53
C ASP A 269 3.31 -4.62 3.98
N LEU A 270 3.16 -4.57 2.66
CA LEU A 270 1.88 -4.33 2.01
C LEU A 270 0.87 -5.44 2.35
N LEU A 271 1.29 -6.70 2.27
CA LEU A 271 0.44 -7.84 2.59
C LEU A 271 0.06 -7.86 4.08
N LEU A 272 1.02 -7.57 4.96
CA LEU A 272 0.78 -7.50 6.41
C LEU A 272 -0.23 -6.40 6.75
N GLY A 273 -0.10 -5.21 6.13
CA GLY A 273 -1.06 -4.12 6.29
C GLY A 273 -2.47 -4.48 5.83
N ALA A 274 -2.60 -5.16 4.68
CA ALA A 274 -3.90 -5.60 4.19
C ALA A 274 -4.58 -6.61 5.13
N VAL A 275 -3.83 -7.55 5.70
CA VAL A 275 -4.36 -8.52 6.67
C VAL A 275 -4.72 -7.84 7.99
N ALA A 276 -3.95 -6.85 8.44
CA ALA A 276 -4.26 -6.07 9.62
C ALA A 276 -5.59 -5.30 9.46
N GLU A 277 -5.84 -4.69 8.29
CA GLU A 277 -7.12 -4.03 7.99
C GLU A 277 -8.30 -5.01 8.07
N VAL A 278 -8.15 -6.24 7.55
CA VAL A 278 -9.17 -7.30 7.64
C VAL A 278 -9.43 -7.69 9.10
N LEU A 279 -8.36 -7.87 9.90
CA LEU A 279 -8.48 -8.23 11.30
C LEU A 279 -9.16 -7.11 12.11
N ASP A 280 -8.79 -5.86 11.90
CA ASP A 280 -9.39 -4.71 12.60
C ASP A 280 -10.89 -4.59 12.30
N GLU A 281 -11.30 -4.82 11.05
CA GLU A 281 -12.71 -4.83 10.66
C GLU A 281 -13.47 -5.98 11.33
N ALA A 282 -12.90 -7.19 11.36
CA ALA A 282 -13.48 -8.33 12.04
C ALA A 282 -13.65 -8.05 13.54
N LEU A 283 -12.62 -7.52 14.21
CA LEU A 283 -12.68 -7.19 15.64
C LEU A 283 -13.72 -6.11 15.94
N ARG A 284 -13.82 -5.08 15.10
CA ARG A 284 -14.83 -4.02 15.24
C ARG A 284 -16.24 -4.58 15.10
N THR A 285 -16.47 -5.45 14.13
CA THR A 285 -17.77 -6.10 13.90
C THR A 285 -18.17 -6.95 15.11
N GLY A 286 -17.25 -7.77 15.61
CA GLY A 286 -17.48 -8.60 16.81
C GLY A 286 -17.77 -7.76 18.07
N GLY A 287 -17.06 -6.64 18.24
CA GLY A 287 -17.33 -5.70 19.34
C GLY A 287 -18.74 -5.10 19.28
N GLN A 288 -19.21 -4.75 18.08
CA GLN A 288 -20.55 -4.19 17.88
C GLN A 288 -21.65 -5.22 18.14
N GLU A 289 -21.43 -6.48 17.76
CA GLU A 289 -22.34 -7.58 18.04
C GLU A 289 -22.48 -7.80 19.56
N LEU A 290 -21.36 -7.83 20.29
CA LEU A 290 -21.36 -7.95 21.75
C LEU A 290 -22.14 -6.82 22.44
N LEU A 291 -21.94 -5.57 22.00
CA LEU A 291 -22.66 -4.42 22.52
C LEU A 291 -24.17 -4.51 22.25
N THR A 292 -24.55 -4.97 21.05
CA THR A 292 -25.94 -5.17 20.65
C THR A 292 -26.59 -6.25 21.51
N HIS A 293 -25.91 -7.39 21.67
CA HIS A 293 -26.37 -8.47 22.54
C HIS A 293 -26.53 -8.01 24.00
N GLY A 294 -25.58 -7.24 24.53
CA GLY A 294 -25.65 -6.69 25.88
C GLY A 294 -26.78 -5.66 26.08
N ARG A 295 -27.20 -4.94 25.03
CA ARG A 295 -28.41 -4.08 25.07
C ARG A 295 -29.66 -4.92 25.11
N PHE A 296 -29.76 -5.93 24.24
CA PHE A 296 -30.88 -6.86 24.20
C PHE A 296 -31.09 -7.57 25.54
N LEU A 297 -30.02 -8.10 26.15
CA LEU A 297 -30.10 -8.75 27.47
C LEU A 297 -30.60 -7.77 28.54
N ARG A 298 -30.09 -6.53 28.56
CA ARG A 298 -30.58 -5.51 29.51
C ARG A 298 -32.06 -5.19 29.29
N GLU A 299 -32.52 -5.08 28.05
CA GLU A 299 -33.94 -4.81 27.77
C GLU A 299 -34.86 -5.96 28.17
N LYS A 300 -34.43 -7.22 27.91
CA LYS A 300 -35.21 -8.41 28.23
C LYS A 300 -35.30 -8.67 29.74
N PHE A 301 -34.20 -8.51 30.47
CA PHE A 301 -34.15 -8.87 31.88
C PHE A 301 -34.38 -7.70 32.85
N ARG A 302 -34.31 -6.43 32.40
CA ARG A 302 -34.64 -5.26 33.25
C ARG A 302 -36.15 -5.06 33.45
N LYS A 303 -37.01 -5.64 32.58
CA LYS A 303 -38.47 -5.58 32.70
C LYS A 303 -39.09 -6.68 33.59
N ALA A 304 -38.28 -7.56 34.18
CA ALA A 304 -38.73 -8.69 35.00
C ALA A 304 -38.59 -8.54 36.54
N PRO A 305 -38.76 -7.37 37.20
CA PRO A 305 -38.84 -7.32 38.67
C PRO A 305 -40.27 -7.04 39.22
N GLY A 306 -41.34 -7.18 38.43
CA GLY A 306 -42.70 -6.81 38.86
C GLY A 306 -43.81 -7.84 38.66
N ASP A 307 -43.51 -9.06 38.19
CA ASP A 307 -44.54 -10.04 37.81
C ASP A 307 -44.34 -11.41 38.50
N LEU A 308 -43.69 -11.41 39.67
CA LEU A 308 -43.53 -12.58 40.55
C LEU A 308 -44.26 -12.40 41.90
N GLU A 309 -45.41 -11.72 41.88
CA GLU A 309 -46.37 -11.77 42.98
C GLU A 309 -47.60 -12.59 42.55
N LEU A 310 -47.50 -13.92 42.67
CA LEU A 310 -48.64 -14.84 42.76
C LEU A 310 -48.30 -15.97 43.74
#